data_AF-A0A7J9XGP8-F1
#
_entry.id   AF-A0A7J9XGP8-F1
#
_cell.length_a   1.000
_cell.length_b   1.000
_cell.length_c   1.000
_cell.angle_alpha   90.00
_cell.angle_beta   90.00
_cell.angle_gamma   90.00
#
_symmetry.space_group_name_H-M   'P 1'
#
loop_
_entity.id
_entity.type
_entity.pdbx_description
1 polymer ?
#
loop_
_entity_poly.entity_id
_entity_poly.type
_entity_poly.pdbx_seq_one_letter_code
_entity_poly.pdbx_strand_id
1 'polypeptide(L)' 'MGLDQLICANCAGRVIEGRCPSCRESRTELRESSRNTALVYVLLAALALFGLVFGLVRSFA' A
#
# COMPACT_ATOMS: atom_id res chain seq x y z
N MET A 1 41.82 1.24 9.08
CA MET A 1 40.68 1.56 8.20
C MET A 1 39.41 1.04 8.86
N GLY A 2 38.56 1.94 9.36
CA GLY A 2 37.31 1.56 10.02
C GLY A 2 36.28 1.09 9.00
N LEU A 3 35.48 0.08 9.36
CA LEU A 3 34.28 -0.26 8.60
C LEU A 3 33.36 0.97 8.63
N ASP A 4 33.17 1.62 7.48
CA ASP A 4 32.06 2.55 7.26
C ASP A 4 30.74 1.77 7.31
N GLN A 5 30.31 1.45 8.52
CA GLN A 5 29.08 0.73 8.77
C GLN A 5 27.95 1.75 8.71
N LEU A 6 27.35 1.93 7.52
CA LEU A 6 26.23 2.83 7.35
C LEU A 6 25.10 2.44 8.31
N ILE A 7 24.66 3.41 9.10
CA ILE A 7 23.52 3.30 10.02
C ILE A 7 22.30 3.99 9.41
N CYS A 8 21.13 3.38 9.59
CA CYS A 8 19.88 3.96 9.11
C CYS A 8 19.47 5.15 9.99
N ALA A 9 19.22 6.32 9.40
CA ALA A 9 18.81 7.52 10.14
C ALA A 9 17.43 7.40 10.82
N ASN A 10 16.57 6.49 10.34
CA ASN A 10 15.23 6.29 10.90
C ASN A 10 15.21 5.22 11.99
N CYS A 11 15.85 4.08 11.71
CA CYS A 11 15.74 2.87 12.50
C CYS A 11 16.98 2.64 13.41
N ALA A 12 18.06 3.42 13.27
CA ALA A 12 19.41 3.19 13.85
C ALA A 12 20.06 1.82 13.55
N GLY A 13 19.38 0.94 12.81
CA GLY A 13 19.88 -0.37 12.41
C GLY A 13 20.97 -0.29 11.33
N ARG A 14 21.83 -1.32 11.30
CA ARG A 14 22.89 -1.45 10.30
C ARG A 14 22.34 -1.68 8.89
N VAL A 15 22.93 -0.98 7.93
CA VAL A 15 22.65 -1.14 6.50
C VAL A 15 23.54 -2.23 5.95
N ILE A 16 22.94 -3.21 5.27
CA ILE A 16 23.64 -4.38 4.73
C ILE A 16 23.67 -4.33 3.19
N GLU A 17 22.57 -3.89 2.56
CA GLU A 17 22.39 -3.82 1.09
C GLU A 17 21.62 -2.55 0.69
N GLY A 18 22.02 -1.38 1.20
CA GLY A 18 21.34 -0.10 0.92
C GLY A 18 20.08 0.19 1.76
N ARG A 19 19.59 -0.77 2.57
CA ARG A 19 18.58 -0.52 3.63
C ARG A 19 18.80 -1.45 4.84
N CYS A 20 18.35 -1.03 6.02
CA CYS A 20 18.41 -1.86 7.23
C CYS A 20 17.23 -2.86 7.27
N PRO A 21 17.37 -3.99 7.99
CA PRO A 21 16.38 -5.08 7.98
C PRO A 21 14.98 -4.62 8.46
N SER A 22 14.90 -3.87 9.56
CA SER A 22 13.61 -3.37 10.09
C SER A 22 12.87 -2.49 9.09
N CYS A 23 13.55 -1.49 8.52
CA CYS A 23 12.95 -0.62 7.51
C CYS A 23 12.62 -1.39 6.19
N ARG A 24 13.20 -2.57 5.92
CA ARG A 24 12.84 -3.45 4.79
C ARG A 24 11.58 -4.25 5.10
N GLU A 25 11.46 -4.77 6.32
CA GLU A 25 10.32 -5.54 6.79
C GLU A 25 9.03 -4.70 6.80
N SER A 26 9.09 -3.48 7.33
CA SER A 26 7.94 -2.56 7.28
C SER A 26 7.50 -2.21 5.85
N ARG A 27 8.45 -2.21 4.89
CA ARG A 27 8.13 -2.00 3.46
C ARG A 27 7.49 -3.22 2.83
N THR A 28 7.91 -4.43 3.21
CA THR A 28 7.27 -5.66 2.72
C THR A 28 5.85 -5.79 3.23
N GLU A 29 5.60 -5.45 4.50
CA GLU A 29 4.23 -5.42 5.07
C GLU A 29 3.32 -4.44 4.33
N LEU A 30 3.80 -3.22 4.03
CA LEU A 30 3.03 -2.25 3.25
C LEU A 30 2.74 -2.74 1.82
N ARG A 31 3.69 -3.44 1.19
CA ARG A 31 3.51 -4.01 -0.15
C ARG A 31 2.50 -5.15 -0.13
N GLU A 32 2.46 -5.94 0.93
CA GLU A 32 1.48 -7.00 1.12
C GLU A 32 0.09 -6.44 1.40
N SER A 33 -0.02 -5.40 2.23
CA SER A 33 -1.28 -4.66 2.43
C SER A 33 -1.81 -4.02 1.14
N SER A 34 -0.92 -3.60 0.24
CA SER A 34 -1.32 -3.06 -1.08
C SER A 34 -1.96 -4.13 -1.99
N ARG A 35 -1.79 -5.42 -1.71
CA ARG A 35 -2.45 -6.50 -2.47
C ARG A 35 -3.97 -6.42 -2.40
N ASN A 36 -4.52 -5.87 -1.31
CA ASN A 36 -5.96 -5.71 -1.13
C ASN A 36 -6.54 -4.48 -1.85
N THR A 37 -5.70 -3.62 -2.44
CA THR A 37 -6.16 -2.41 -3.16
C THR A 37 -7.05 -2.79 -4.36
N ALA A 38 -6.76 -3.91 -5.03
CA ALA A 38 -7.58 -4.39 -6.14
C ALA A 38 -9.03 -4.68 -5.73
N LEU A 39 -9.24 -5.27 -4.55
CA LEU A 39 -10.57 -5.58 -4.02
C LEU A 39 -11.33 -4.30 -3.68
N VAL A 40 -10.65 -3.31 -3.11
CA VAL A 40 -11.21 -1.98 -2.84
C VAL A 40 -11.68 -1.30 -4.14
N TYR A 41 -10.88 -1.34 -5.21
CA TYR A 41 -11.27 -0.77 -6.51
C TYR A 41 -12.49 -1.47 -7.12
N VAL A 42 -12.57 -2.81 -7.03
CA VAL A 42 -13.73 -3.57 -7.51
C VAL A 42 -15.00 -3.19 -6.74
N LEU A 43 -14.91 -3.07 -5.41
CA LEU A 43 -16.05 -2.69 -4.58
C LEU A 43 -16.53 -1.26 -4.90
N LEU A 44 -15.61 -0.31 -5.07
CA LEU A 44 -15.94 1.07 -5.45
C LEU A 44 -16.59 1.13 -6.83
N ALA A 45 -16.09 0.37 -7.81
CA ALA A 45 -16.70 0.29 -9.13
C ALA A 45 -18.11 -0.30 -9.09
N ALA A 46 -18.32 -1.36 -8.30
CA ALA A 46 -19.64 -1.97 -8.12
C ALA A 46 -20.64 -1.00 -7.48
N LEU A 47 -20.24 -0.27 -6.43
CA LEU A 47 -21.08 0.75 -5.78
C LEU A 47 -21.42 1.91 -6.73
N ALA A 48 -20.44 2.37 -7.52
CA ALA A 48 -20.67 3.43 -8.51
C ALA A 48 -21.66 2.99 -9.60
N LEU A 49 -21.50 1.77 -10.14
CA LEU A 49 -22.43 1.21 -11.11
C LEU A 49 -23.84 1.05 -10.52
N PHE A 50 -23.93 0.53 -9.29
CA PHE A 50 -25.20 0.37 -8.60
C PHE A 50 -25.91 1.71 -8.39
N GLY A 51 -25.19 2.73 -7.93
CA GLY A 51 -25.73 4.08 -7.76
C GLY A 51 -26.16 4.72 -9.09
N LEU A 52 -25.40 4.51 -10.16
CA LEU A 52 -25.74 4.99 -11.50
C LEU A 52 -27.02 4.33 -12.03
N VAL A 53 -27.11 3.00 -11.93
CA VAL A 53 -28.31 2.26 -12.35
C VAL A 53 -29.52 2.68 -11.52
N PHE A 54 -29.37 2.76 -10.20
CA PHE A 54 -30.45 3.18 -9.30
C PHE A 54 -30.92 4.61 -9.60
N GLY A 55 -29.98 5.54 -9.85
CA GLY A 55 -30.29 6.91 -10.24
C GLY A 55 -31.02 6.99 -11.58
N LEU A 56 -30.60 6.21 -12.58
CA LEU A 56 -31.30 6.12 -13.87
C LEU A 56 -32.72 5.58 -13.68
N VAL A 57 -32.90 4.47 -12.97
CA VAL A 57 -34.22 3.89 -12.71
C VAL A 57 -35.15 4.90 -12.03
N ARG A 58 -34.64 5.68 -11.06
CA ARG A 58 -35.42 6.73 -10.38
C ARG A 58 -35.76 7.94 -11.25
N SER A 59 -35.04 8.15 -12.35
CA SER A 59 -35.30 9.25 -13.29
C SER A 59 -36.35 8.89 -14.34
N PHE A 60 -36.60 7.60 -14.57
CA PHE A 60 -37.58 7.09 -15.54
C PHE A 60 -38.89 6.61 -14.91
N ALA A 61 -38.93 6.48 -13.58
CA ALA A 61 -40.12 6.16 -12.78
C ALA A 61 -40.74 7.43 -12.18
#